data_AF-A0A7L3RQJ4-F1
#
_entry.id   AF-A0A7L3RQJ4-F1
#
_cell.length_a   1.000
_cell.length_b   1.000
_cell.length_c   1.000
_cell.angle_alpha   90.00
_cell.angle_beta   90.00
_cell.angle_gamma   90.00
#
_symmetry.space_group_name_H-M   'P 1'
#
loop_
_entity.id
_entity.type
_entity.pdbx_description
1 polymer ?
#
loop_
_entity_poly.entity_id
_entity_poly.type
_entity_poly.pdbx_seq_one_letter_code
_entity_poly.pdbx_strand_id
1 'polypeptide(L)'
;RGGSGGMRCGMRAGSGGMRAGMRAGMRAAALALLLGALRAGGTELTFELPDSDKQCFHQELERGTKFTLDYQVITGGHYDVDCFVEDPNGRTIYKETKKQYDSFPHRTEVQGVYTFCFSNEFSTFSHKTVYFDFQVGDEPPILPDMSNRVTALTQMESACVTIHEALNTVIDSQTHYRLREAQDRSRAEDLNGRVSYWSVGETLILFVVSIGQVMLLKSFFTEKRPGSGGAST
;
A
#
# COMPACT_ATOMS: atom_id res chain seq x y z
N ARG A 1 -28.71 74.45 -51.17
CA ARG A 1 -29.87 73.97 -50.38
C ARG A 1 -29.39 72.73 -49.65
N GLY A 2 -28.89 72.80 -48.41
CA GLY A 2 -29.56 73.17 -47.16
C GLY A 2 -29.50 71.89 -46.31
N GLY A 3 -28.70 71.79 -45.25
CA GLY A 3 -28.92 72.30 -43.89
C GLY A 3 -28.65 71.10 -42.95
N SER A 4 -27.57 71.13 -42.17
CA SER A 4 -27.56 71.29 -40.70
C SER A 4 -28.26 70.18 -39.89
N GLY A 5 -27.51 69.54 -38.98
CA GLY A 5 -28.05 68.62 -37.97
C GLY A 5 -26.99 67.79 -37.25
N GLY A 6 -26.12 68.44 -36.48
CA GLY A 6 -25.22 67.75 -35.56
C GLY A 6 -25.96 67.24 -34.31
N MET A 7 -25.63 66.04 -33.86
CA MET A 7 -25.90 65.58 -32.50
C MET A 7 -24.64 64.96 -31.91
N ARG A 8 -24.06 65.67 -30.94
CA ARG A 8 -23.07 65.16 -29.99
C ARG A 8 -23.75 64.16 -29.07
N CYS A 9 -23.33 62.90 -29.08
CA CYS A 9 -23.55 62.00 -27.95
C CYS A 9 -22.26 61.98 -27.13
N GLY A 10 -22.26 62.74 -26.03
CA GLY A 10 -21.18 62.70 -25.04
C GLY A 10 -21.29 61.44 -24.20
N MET A 11 -20.39 60.48 -24.40
CA MET A 11 -20.20 59.37 -23.48
C MET A 11 -19.42 59.88 -22.27
N ARG A 12 -20.14 60.14 -21.18
CA ARG A 12 -19.58 60.39 -19.85
C ARG A 12 -18.88 59.11 -19.40
N ALA A 13 -17.56 59.15 -19.29
CA ALA A 13 -16.78 58.10 -18.64
C ALA A 13 -17.16 58.06 -17.14
N GLY A 14 -18.09 57.18 -16.79
CA GLY A 14 -18.39 56.82 -15.41
C GLY A 14 -17.25 55.98 -14.84
N SER A 15 -16.30 56.64 -14.20
CA SER A 15 -15.31 56.01 -13.32
C SER A 15 -16.02 55.45 -12.09
N GLY A 16 -16.34 54.16 -12.11
CA GLY A 16 -16.96 53.50 -10.96
C GLY A 16 -17.36 52.06 -11.26
N GLY A 17 -16.47 51.10 -10.99
CA GLY A 17 -16.86 49.68 -11.03
C GLY A 17 -15.74 48.64 -11.15
N MET A 18 -14.51 49.04 -11.50
CA MET A 18 -13.43 48.08 -11.77
C MET A 18 -12.89 47.30 -10.55
N ARG A 19 -13.22 47.71 -9.32
CA ARG A 19 -12.69 47.05 -8.10
C ARG A 19 -13.50 45.84 -7.64
N ALA A 20 -14.77 45.70 -8.08
CA ALA A 20 -15.66 44.61 -7.64
C ALA A 20 -15.50 43.33 -8.50
N GLY A 21 -15.27 43.46 -9.82
CA GLY A 21 -15.11 42.31 -10.72
C GLY A 21 -13.81 41.52 -10.50
N MET A 22 -12.73 42.20 -10.10
CA MET A 22 -11.41 41.57 -9.94
C MET A 22 -11.34 40.63 -8.72
N ARG A 23 -12.09 40.94 -7.65
CA ARG A 23 -12.15 40.10 -6.44
C ARG A 23 -12.97 38.83 -6.65
N ALA A 24 -14.01 38.89 -7.48
CA ALA A 24 -14.83 37.73 -7.85
C ALA A 24 -14.07 36.78 -8.80
N GLY A 25 -13.37 37.32 -9.80
CA GLY A 25 -12.54 36.53 -10.73
C GLY A 25 -11.36 35.83 -10.03
N MET A 26 -10.73 36.49 -9.06
CA MET A 26 -9.60 35.90 -8.31
C MET A 26 -10.04 34.80 -7.35
N ARG A 27 -11.24 34.89 -6.77
CA ARG A 27 -11.84 33.80 -5.97
C ARG A 27 -12.26 32.61 -6.83
N ALA A 28 -12.83 32.85 -8.02
CA ALA A 28 -13.20 31.80 -8.96
C ALA A 28 -11.96 31.08 -9.53
N ALA A 29 -10.91 31.83 -9.87
CA ALA A 29 -9.63 31.27 -10.31
C ALA A 29 -8.94 30.46 -9.21
N ALA A 30 -8.93 30.94 -7.96
CA ALA A 30 -8.39 30.21 -6.82
C ALA A 30 -9.17 28.92 -6.53
N LEU A 31 -10.51 28.95 -6.66
CA LEU A 31 -11.34 27.75 -6.51
C LEU A 31 -11.08 26.74 -7.63
N ALA A 32 -10.93 27.21 -8.88
CA ALA A 32 -10.60 26.36 -10.03
C ALA A 32 -9.20 25.74 -9.94
N LEU A 33 -8.22 26.47 -9.40
CA LEU A 33 -6.87 25.98 -9.09
C LEU A 33 -6.88 24.93 -7.96
N LEU A 34 -7.70 25.14 -6.91
CA LEU A 34 -7.89 24.16 -5.83
C LEU A 34 -8.64 22.90 -6.30
N LEU A 35 -9.58 23.03 -7.23
CA LEU A 35 -10.30 21.89 -7.84
C LEU A 35 -9.46 21.13 -8.87
N GLY A 36 -8.50 21.80 -9.53
CA GLY A 36 -7.59 21.18 -10.50
C GLY A 36 -6.48 20.33 -9.88
N ALA A 37 -6.10 20.59 -8.62
CA ALA A 37 -5.05 19.88 -7.92
C ALA A 37 -5.45 18.48 -7.41
N LEU A 38 -6.70 18.06 -7.59
CA LEU A 38 -7.25 16.82 -7.02
C LEU A 38 -7.28 15.64 -8.01
N ARG A 39 -6.43 15.65 -9.04
CA ARG A 39 -6.32 14.53 -10.00
C ARG A 39 -5.00 13.78 -9.90
N ALA A 40 -4.63 13.38 -8.69
CA ALA A 40 -3.72 12.24 -8.52
C ALA A 40 -4.56 10.97 -8.63
N GLY A 41 -4.33 10.17 -9.68
CA GLY A 41 -5.13 8.99 -10.04
C GLY A 41 -4.58 7.67 -9.52
N GLY A 42 -3.91 7.67 -8.35
CA GLY A 42 -3.44 6.44 -7.69
C GLY A 42 -4.46 5.93 -6.70
N THR A 43 -4.76 4.63 -6.73
CA THR A 43 -5.59 3.98 -5.71
C THR A 43 -4.75 2.96 -4.93
N GLU A 44 -4.47 3.29 -3.67
CA GLU A 44 -3.81 2.40 -2.71
C GLU A 44 -4.87 1.81 -1.77
N LEU A 45 -4.85 0.48 -1.57
CA LEU A 45 -5.80 -0.21 -0.70
C LEU A 45 -5.18 -1.45 -0.06
N THR A 46 -5.44 -1.61 1.24
CA THR A 46 -5.23 -2.88 1.95
C THR A 46 -6.59 -3.52 2.22
N PHE A 47 -6.75 -4.79 1.87
CA PHE A 47 -7.99 -5.52 2.09
C PHE A 47 -7.75 -6.95 2.57
N GLU A 48 -8.75 -7.51 3.24
CA GLU A 48 -8.77 -8.92 3.64
C GLU A 48 -9.42 -9.76 2.54
N LEU A 49 -8.73 -10.80 2.11
CA LEU A 49 -9.16 -11.78 1.11
C LEU A 49 -9.51 -13.09 1.84
N PRO A 50 -10.80 -13.47 1.92
CA PRO A 50 -11.25 -14.68 2.61
C PRO A 50 -10.65 -15.97 2.04
N ASP A 51 -10.80 -17.06 2.79
CA ASP A 51 -10.46 -18.40 2.32
C ASP A 51 -11.38 -18.85 1.18
N SER A 52 -10.81 -19.57 0.21
CA SER A 52 -11.52 -20.05 -0.98
C SER A 52 -12.23 -18.97 -1.81
N ASP A 53 -11.80 -17.70 -1.71
CA ASP A 53 -12.48 -16.56 -2.32
C ASP A 53 -11.58 -15.78 -3.29
N LYS A 54 -12.20 -14.93 -4.11
CA LYS A 54 -11.52 -14.03 -5.05
C LYS A 54 -12.13 -12.63 -4.99
N GLN A 55 -11.26 -11.62 -5.01
CA GLN A 55 -11.66 -10.22 -5.03
C GLN A 55 -11.13 -9.54 -6.29
N CYS A 56 -12.02 -8.88 -7.02
CA CYS A 56 -11.69 -8.14 -8.24
C CYS A 56 -11.98 -6.66 -8.07
N PHE A 57 -11.15 -5.86 -8.74
CA PHE A 57 -11.25 -4.41 -8.81
C PHE A 57 -11.23 -3.97 -10.28
N HIS A 58 -11.90 -2.86 -10.55
CA HIS A 58 -12.14 -2.39 -11.91
C HIS A 58 -11.73 -0.94 -12.05
N GLN A 59 -10.94 -0.63 -13.08
CA GLN A 59 -10.50 0.73 -13.35
C GLN A 59 -10.67 1.04 -14.84
N GLU A 60 -11.33 2.17 -15.13
CA GLU A 60 -11.45 2.67 -16.50
C GLU A 60 -10.18 3.41 -16.90
N LEU A 61 -9.60 3.02 -18.04
CA LEU A 61 -8.36 3.56 -18.58
C LEU A 61 -8.51 3.99 -20.05
N GLU A 62 -7.88 5.11 -20.38
CA GLU A 62 -7.74 5.57 -21.76
C GLU A 62 -6.66 4.80 -22.50
N ARG A 63 -6.78 4.72 -23.83
CA ARG A 63 -5.80 4.05 -24.70
C ARG A 63 -4.44 4.75 -24.67
N GLY A 64 -3.38 3.98 -24.47
CA GLY A 64 -2.00 4.46 -24.48
C GLY A 64 -1.51 5.00 -23.14
N THR A 65 -2.37 5.02 -22.12
CA THR A 65 -2.02 5.34 -20.73
C THR A 65 -1.19 4.22 -20.12
N LYS A 66 -0.11 4.57 -19.42
CA LYS A 66 0.66 3.61 -18.61
C LYS A 66 -0.03 3.41 -17.27
N PHE A 67 0.00 2.20 -16.76
CA PHE A 67 -0.35 1.93 -15.38
C PHE A 67 0.63 0.93 -14.78
N THR A 68 0.74 0.96 -13.45
CA THR A 68 1.51 -0.01 -12.68
C THR A 68 0.62 -0.59 -11.60
N LEU A 69 0.56 -1.92 -11.53
CA LEU A 69 -0.06 -2.65 -10.43
C LEU A 69 1.05 -3.23 -9.55
N ASP A 70 1.17 -2.72 -8.33
CA ASP A 70 2.05 -3.25 -7.29
C ASP A 70 1.22 -3.93 -6.22
N TYR A 71 1.62 -5.12 -5.77
CA TYR A 71 0.91 -5.79 -4.68
C TYR A 71 1.85 -6.56 -3.76
N GLN A 72 1.44 -6.67 -2.49
CA GLN A 72 2.15 -7.42 -1.48
C GLN A 72 1.19 -8.12 -0.54
N VAL A 73 1.43 -9.41 -0.28
CA VAL A 73 0.70 -10.15 0.75
C VAL A 73 1.34 -9.87 2.10
N ILE A 74 0.60 -9.19 2.98
CA ILE A 74 1.08 -8.78 4.31
C ILE A 74 1.04 -9.98 5.27
N THR A 75 -0.09 -10.67 5.35
CA THR A 75 -0.34 -11.79 6.27
C THR A 75 -1.15 -12.92 5.61
N GLY A 76 -1.08 -14.12 6.20
CA GLY A 76 -1.92 -15.27 5.82
C GLY A 76 -1.19 -16.41 5.11
N GLY A 77 -1.29 -17.63 5.65
CA GLY A 77 -0.73 -18.85 5.04
C GLY A 77 0.75 -18.75 4.69
N HIS A 78 1.10 -19.03 3.43
CA HIS A 78 2.46 -18.92 2.88
C HIS A 78 2.80 -17.52 2.34
N TYR A 79 2.00 -16.50 2.66
CA TYR A 79 2.13 -15.14 2.14
C TYR A 79 2.05 -15.07 0.61
N ASP A 80 1.32 -15.98 -0.04
CA ASP A 80 1.19 -16.10 -1.49
C ASP A 80 -0.23 -15.78 -1.97
N VAL A 81 -0.40 -15.25 -3.19
CA VAL A 81 -1.71 -15.02 -3.81
C VAL A 81 -1.62 -15.26 -5.32
N ASP A 82 -2.73 -15.64 -5.95
CA ASP A 82 -2.85 -15.67 -7.41
C ASP A 82 -3.37 -14.31 -7.88
N CYS A 83 -2.66 -13.66 -8.80
CA CYS A 83 -3.03 -12.35 -9.33
C CYS A 83 -3.18 -12.42 -10.86
N PHE A 84 -4.24 -11.84 -11.39
CA PHE A 84 -4.41 -11.73 -12.84
C PHE A 84 -5.09 -10.41 -13.23
N VAL A 85 -4.72 -9.90 -14.41
CA VAL A 85 -5.26 -8.68 -14.99
C VAL A 85 -5.85 -9.00 -16.36
N GLU A 86 -7.07 -8.54 -16.60
CA GLU A 86 -7.82 -8.68 -17.85
C GLU A 86 -8.02 -7.31 -18.51
N ASP A 87 -7.86 -7.28 -19.82
CA ASP A 87 -8.19 -6.13 -20.64
C ASP A 87 -9.71 -5.97 -20.81
N PRO A 88 -10.17 -4.84 -21.39
CA PRO A 88 -11.60 -4.62 -21.65
C PRO A 88 -12.25 -5.63 -22.61
N ASN A 89 -11.45 -6.42 -23.33
CA ASN A 89 -11.92 -7.48 -24.22
C ASN A 89 -11.98 -8.86 -23.53
N GLY A 90 -11.66 -8.94 -22.24
CA GLY A 90 -11.62 -10.19 -21.47
C GLY A 90 -10.37 -11.04 -21.73
N ARG A 91 -9.31 -10.46 -22.30
CA ARG A 91 -8.02 -11.14 -22.48
C ARG A 91 -7.16 -10.92 -21.24
N THR A 92 -6.69 -12.01 -20.65
CA THR A 92 -5.73 -11.95 -19.55
C THR A 92 -4.36 -11.46 -20.06
N ILE A 93 -3.95 -10.28 -19.62
CA ILE A 93 -2.68 -9.64 -19.99
C ILE A 93 -1.57 -9.88 -18.97
N TYR A 94 -1.94 -10.25 -17.74
CA TYR A 94 -1.03 -10.64 -16.68
C TYR A 94 -1.66 -11.75 -15.86
N LYS A 95 -0.86 -12.75 -15.50
CA LYS A 95 -1.29 -13.85 -14.64
C LYS A 95 -0.08 -14.45 -13.94
N GLU A 96 -0.05 -14.31 -12.64
CA GLU A 96 0.96 -14.91 -11.78
C GLU A 96 0.29 -15.69 -10.66
N THR A 97 0.88 -16.83 -10.32
CA THR A 97 0.33 -17.74 -9.31
C THR A 97 1.26 -17.85 -8.12
N LYS A 98 0.70 -17.87 -6.92
CA LYS A 98 1.39 -18.04 -5.63
C LYS A 98 2.58 -17.08 -5.44
N LYS A 99 2.40 -15.81 -5.78
CA LYS A 99 3.41 -14.77 -5.56
C LYS A 99 3.17 -14.05 -4.24
N GLN A 100 4.25 -13.65 -3.57
CA GLN A 100 4.18 -12.86 -2.33
C GLN A 100 4.17 -11.35 -2.61
N TYR A 101 4.89 -10.95 -3.65
CA TYR A 101 5.02 -9.59 -4.13
C TYR A 101 5.29 -9.64 -5.62
N ASP A 102 4.69 -8.73 -6.38
CA ASP A 102 5.09 -8.46 -7.76
C ASP A 102 4.69 -7.04 -8.19
N SER A 103 5.31 -6.59 -9.28
CA SER A 103 5.07 -5.30 -9.92
C SER A 103 4.80 -5.50 -11.41
N PHE A 104 3.65 -5.04 -11.89
CA PHE A 104 3.26 -5.17 -13.29
C PHE A 104 3.07 -3.79 -13.94
N PRO A 105 4.13 -3.21 -14.54
CA PRO A 105 4.02 -2.03 -15.38
C PRO A 105 3.51 -2.41 -16.78
N HIS A 106 2.45 -1.77 -17.24
CA HIS A 106 1.86 -2.03 -18.54
C HIS A 106 1.34 -0.75 -19.22
N ARG A 107 1.19 -0.81 -20.55
CA ARG A 107 0.62 0.28 -21.34
C ARG A 107 -0.62 -0.20 -22.06
N THR A 108 -1.73 0.48 -21.82
CA THR A 108 -3.04 0.12 -22.36
C THR A 108 -3.08 0.15 -23.89
N GLU A 109 -3.48 -0.97 -24.49
CA GLU A 109 -3.66 -1.07 -25.95
C GLU A 109 -5.05 -0.60 -26.41
N VAL A 110 -6.05 -0.81 -25.54
CA VAL A 110 -7.47 -0.59 -25.80
C VAL A 110 -8.04 0.25 -24.66
N GLN A 111 -8.89 1.22 -24.99
CA GLN A 111 -9.62 2.00 -24.01
C GLN A 111 -10.75 1.17 -23.40
N GLY A 112 -10.92 1.24 -22.09
CA GLY A 112 -12.05 0.62 -21.40
C GLY A 112 -11.74 0.25 -19.96
N VAL A 113 -12.57 -0.64 -19.41
CA VAL A 113 -12.46 -1.11 -18.02
C VAL A 113 -11.49 -2.28 -17.95
N TYR A 114 -10.37 -2.07 -17.28
CA TYR A 114 -9.44 -3.12 -16.92
C TYR A 114 -9.86 -3.73 -15.58
N THR A 115 -9.75 -5.06 -15.48
CA THR A 115 -10.12 -5.80 -14.28
C THR A 115 -8.88 -6.48 -13.72
N PHE A 116 -8.56 -6.25 -12.46
CA PHE A 116 -7.48 -6.94 -11.77
C PHE A 116 -8.03 -7.66 -10.55
N CYS A 117 -7.65 -8.92 -10.40
CA CYS A 117 -8.22 -9.83 -9.40
C CYS A 117 -7.12 -10.51 -8.60
N PHE A 118 -7.40 -10.69 -7.31
CA PHE A 118 -6.61 -11.47 -6.38
C PHE A 118 -7.43 -12.68 -5.94
N SER A 119 -6.87 -13.88 -6.09
CA SER A 119 -7.53 -15.14 -5.74
C SER A 119 -6.78 -15.89 -4.64
N ASN A 120 -7.56 -16.32 -3.66
CA ASN A 120 -7.16 -17.20 -2.57
C ASN A 120 -7.96 -18.53 -2.61
N GLU A 121 -8.45 -18.92 -3.79
CA GLU A 121 -9.20 -20.17 -3.98
C GLU A 121 -8.40 -21.42 -3.56
N PHE A 122 -7.07 -21.34 -3.54
CA PHE A 122 -6.19 -22.44 -3.15
C PHE A 122 -6.01 -22.61 -1.64
N SER A 123 -6.37 -21.62 -0.81
CA SER A 123 -6.29 -21.74 0.65
C SER A 123 -7.67 -21.90 1.25
N THR A 124 -7.97 -23.09 1.76
CA THR A 124 -9.28 -23.46 2.32
C THR A 124 -9.43 -23.18 3.81
N PHE A 125 -8.39 -22.67 4.47
CA PHE A 125 -8.37 -22.51 5.93
C PHE A 125 -7.76 -21.19 6.41
N SER A 126 -7.09 -20.44 5.52
CA SER A 126 -6.42 -19.19 5.89
C SER A 126 -6.84 -18.04 4.99
N HIS A 127 -7.41 -17.01 5.58
CA HIS A 127 -7.57 -15.70 4.95
C HIS A 127 -6.20 -15.03 4.76
N LYS A 128 -6.14 -14.07 3.84
CA LYS A 128 -4.94 -13.31 3.51
C LYS A 128 -5.22 -11.82 3.60
N THR A 129 -4.23 -11.03 4.00
CA THR A 129 -4.31 -9.56 3.89
C THR A 129 -3.42 -9.12 2.76
N VAL A 130 -4.00 -8.49 1.74
CA VAL A 130 -3.29 -8.06 0.53
C VAL A 130 -3.32 -6.54 0.47
N TYR A 131 -2.14 -5.97 0.31
CA TYR A 131 -1.94 -4.58 -0.07
C TYR A 131 -1.77 -4.51 -1.58
N PHE A 132 -2.41 -3.55 -2.22
CA PHE A 132 -2.08 -3.18 -3.59
C PHE A 132 -2.08 -1.67 -3.77
N ASP A 133 -1.29 -1.24 -4.73
CA ASP A 133 -1.28 0.11 -5.26
C ASP A 133 -1.45 0.04 -6.79
N PHE A 134 -2.41 0.80 -7.29
CA PHE A 134 -2.71 0.91 -8.71
C PHE A 134 -2.49 2.34 -9.16
N GLN A 135 -1.38 2.55 -9.86
CA GLN A 135 -0.95 3.87 -10.33
C GLN A 135 -1.33 4.05 -11.80
N VAL A 136 -2.06 5.14 -12.11
CA VAL A 136 -2.50 5.47 -13.48
C VAL A 136 -1.81 6.73 -13.99
N GLY A 137 -1.20 6.62 -15.16
CA GLY A 137 -0.51 7.71 -15.84
C GLY A 137 0.93 7.89 -15.35
N ASP A 138 1.61 8.86 -15.95
CA ASP A 138 2.84 9.40 -15.38
C ASP A 138 2.43 10.49 -14.36
N GLU A 139 3.08 10.57 -13.20
CA GLU A 139 2.75 11.58 -12.19
C GLU A 139 2.83 13.00 -12.79
N PRO A 140 1.80 13.85 -12.60
CA PRO A 140 1.76 15.14 -13.28
C PRO A 140 2.98 15.98 -12.91
N PRO A 141 3.70 16.53 -13.91
CA PRO A 141 4.84 17.40 -13.63
C PRO A 141 4.37 18.61 -12.83
N ILE A 142 5.06 18.88 -11.71
CA ILE A 142 4.75 19.91 -10.71
C ILE A 142 4.61 21.32 -11.33
N LEU A 143 5.23 21.54 -12.50
CA LEU A 143 5.24 22.81 -13.20
C LEU A 143 4.31 22.75 -14.41
N PRO A 144 3.14 23.44 -14.35
CA PRO A 144 2.29 23.61 -15.51
C PRO A 144 2.94 24.65 -16.44
N ASP A 145 3.13 24.28 -17.71
CA ASP A 145 3.70 25.09 -18.81
C ASP A 145 5.22 24.95 -19.07
N MET A 146 5.63 23.74 -19.44
CA MET A 146 6.93 23.46 -20.07
C MET A 146 6.94 23.70 -21.60
N SER A 147 5.95 24.38 -22.19
CA SER A 147 5.86 24.49 -23.66
C SER A 147 6.25 25.85 -24.23
N ASN A 148 6.19 26.96 -23.48
CA ASN A 148 6.28 28.30 -24.10
C ASN A 148 7.21 29.33 -23.45
N ARG A 149 8.07 28.98 -22.48
CA ARG A 149 9.02 29.95 -21.89
C ARG A 149 10.42 29.38 -21.64
N VAL A 150 11.24 29.34 -22.68
CA VAL A 150 12.68 29.15 -22.54
C VAL A 150 13.30 30.44 -21.98
N THR A 151 13.49 30.50 -20.66
CA THR A 151 14.34 31.50 -19.97
C THR A 151 15.19 30.80 -18.90
N ALA A 152 16.24 31.46 -18.39
CA ALA A 152 17.28 30.92 -17.49
C ALA A 152 16.81 30.31 -16.13
N LEU A 153 15.50 30.20 -15.91
CA LEU A 153 14.86 29.48 -14.79
C LEU A 153 14.86 27.95 -14.97
N THR A 154 15.25 27.45 -16.15
CA THR A 154 15.27 26.02 -16.51
C THR A 154 16.14 25.13 -15.62
N GLN A 155 17.21 25.64 -15.01
CA GLN A 155 18.12 24.79 -14.22
C GLN A 155 17.57 24.51 -12.81
N MET A 156 16.95 25.49 -12.15
CA MET A 156 16.28 25.28 -10.85
C MET A 156 14.98 24.49 -11.02
N GLU A 157 14.23 24.74 -12.08
CA GLU A 157 13.00 24.00 -12.39
C GLU A 157 13.31 22.53 -12.71
N SER A 158 14.35 22.27 -13.53
CA SER A 158 14.79 20.91 -13.80
C SER A 158 15.28 20.19 -12.54
N ALA A 159 16.07 20.87 -11.69
CA ALA A 159 16.51 20.30 -10.42
C ALA A 159 15.34 19.97 -9.49
N CYS A 160 14.29 20.80 -9.46
CA CYS A 160 13.09 20.55 -8.67
C CYS A 160 12.35 19.28 -9.11
N VAL A 161 12.17 19.10 -10.43
CA VAL A 161 11.56 17.88 -11.00
C VAL A 161 12.40 16.65 -10.68
N THR A 162 13.73 16.71 -10.85
CA THR A 162 14.62 15.60 -10.50
C THR A 162 14.55 15.24 -9.01
N ILE A 163 14.51 16.25 -8.13
CA ILE A 163 14.39 16.02 -6.68
C ILE A 163 13.04 15.39 -6.35
N HIS A 164 11.96 15.82 -6.98
CA HIS A 164 10.63 15.27 -6.73
C HIS A 164 10.53 13.81 -7.17
N GLU A 165 11.00 13.49 -8.37
CA GLU A 165 11.08 12.10 -8.83
C GLU A 165 11.92 11.25 -7.86
N ALA A 166 13.09 11.76 -7.44
CA ALA A 166 13.90 11.09 -6.44
C ALA A 166 13.16 10.92 -5.09
N LEU A 167 12.40 11.91 -4.63
CA LEU A 167 11.60 11.81 -3.40
C LEU A 167 10.48 10.79 -3.53
N ASN A 168 9.80 10.71 -4.67
CA ASN A 168 8.76 9.70 -4.90
C ASN A 168 9.37 8.30 -4.87
N THR A 169 10.52 8.08 -5.53
CA THR A 169 11.20 6.78 -5.41
C THR A 169 11.60 6.43 -3.98
N VAL A 170 11.99 7.44 -3.17
CA VAL A 170 12.30 7.24 -1.76
C VAL A 170 11.04 6.89 -0.97
N ILE A 171 9.91 7.57 -1.22
CA ILE A 171 8.63 7.27 -0.57
C ILE A 171 8.20 5.84 -0.88
N ASP A 172 8.22 5.43 -2.14
CA ASP A 172 7.88 4.07 -2.56
C ASP A 172 8.77 3.04 -1.87
N SER A 173 10.09 3.31 -1.82
CA SER A 173 11.03 2.46 -1.10
C SER A 173 10.73 2.37 0.39
N GLN A 174 10.36 3.49 1.03
CA GLN A 174 10.01 3.52 2.45
C GLN A 174 8.73 2.74 2.72
N THR A 175 7.71 2.85 1.86
CA THR A 175 6.49 2.07 1.97
C THR A 175 6.80 0.58 1.88
N HIS A 176 7.62 0.17 0.92
CA HIS A 176 8.08 -1.22 0.80
C HIS A 176 8.82 -1.71 2.06
N TYR A 177 9.76 -0.92 2.60
CA TYR A 177 10.48 -1.28 3.82
C TYR A 177 9.57 -1.34 5.05
N ARG A 178 8.60 -0.43 5.17
CA ARG A 178 7.62 -0.43 6.27
C ARG A 178 6.72 -1.66 6.23
N LEU A 179 6.23 -2.05 5.04
CA LEU A 179 5.44 -3.28 4.86
C LEU A 179 6.26 -4.51 5.23
N ARG A 180 7.51 -4.58 4.78
CA ARG A 180 8.43 -5.68 5.11
C ARG A 180 8.76 -5.74 6.60
N GLU A 181 9.01 -4.60 7.24
CA GLU A 181 9.25 -4.53 8.69
C GLU A 181 8.03 -5.03 9.46
N ALA A 182 6.81 -4.64 9.06
CA ALA A 182 5.58 -5.12 9.68
C ALA A 182 5.45 -6.64 9.56
N GLN A 183 5.75 -7.20 8.37
CA GLN A 183 5.76 -8.64 8.14
C GLN A 183 6.83 -9.36 8.99
N ASP A 184 8.05 -8.86 9.00
CA ASP A 184 9.16 -9.45 9.76
C ASP A 184 8.91 -9.35 11.28
N ARG A 185 8.28 -8.28 11.75
CA ARG A 185 7.86 -8.13 13.15
C ARG A 185 6.83 -9.18 13.55
N SER A 186 5.80 -9.39 12.74
CA SER A 186 4.79 -10.43 12.98
C SER A 186 5.43 -11.83 13.04
N ARG A 187 6.34 -12.13 12.11
CA ARG A 187 7.11 -13.40 12.12
C ARG A 187 7.96 -13.56 13.38
N ALA A 188 8.60 -12.49 13.83
CA ALA A 188 9.43 -12.51 15.03
C ALA A 188 8.61 -12.78 16.29
N GLU A 189 7.44 -12.16 16.41
CA GLU A 189 6.52 -12.36 17.54
C GLU A 189 6.00 -13.81 17.59
N ASP A 190 5.59 -14.38 16.45
CA ASP A 190 5.17 -15.78 16.34
C ASP A 190 6.28 -16.76 16.70
N LEU A 191 7.50 -16.54 16.20
CA LEU A 191 8.65 -17.40 16.48
C LEU A 191 9.04 -17.31 17.96
N ASN A 192 9.08 -16.10 18.51
CA ASN A 192 9.39 -15.87 19.90
C ASN A 192 8.39 -16.58 20.83
N GLY A 193 7.09 -16.52 20.53
CA GLY A 193 6.07 -17.25 21.28
C GLY A 193 6.33 -18.76 21.30
N ARG A 194 6.55 -19.36 20.12
CA ARG A 194 6.81 -20.81 20.01
C ARG A 194 8.08 -21.23 20.76
N VAL A 195 9.18 -20.51 20.59
CA VAL A 195 10.44 -20.78 21.28
C VAL A 195 10.29 -20.65 22.79
N SER A 196 9.58 -19.61 23.25
CA SER A 196 9.31 -19.41 24.68
C SER A 196 8.57 -20.60 25.29
N TYR A 197 7.52 -21.11 24.64
CA TYR A 197 6.79 -22.29 25.12
C TYR A 197 7.66 -23.54 25.19
N TRP A 198 8.47 -23.82 24.16
CA TRP A 198 9.40 -24.95 24.17
C TRP A 198 10.44 -24.84 25.28
N SER A 199 11.02 -23.65 25.47
CA SER A 199 12.01 -23.38 26.53
C SER A 199 11.43 -23.56 27.95
N VAL A 200 10.19 -23.12 28.17
CA VAL A 200 9.49 -23.35 29.46
C VAL A 200 9.28 -24.84 29.68
N GLY A 201 8.85 -25.58 28.65
CA GLY A 201 8.68 -27.03 28.73
C GLY A 201 9.99 -27.76 29.07
N GLU A 202 11.09 -27.44 28.40
CA GLU A 202 12.40 -28.02 28.68
C GLU A 202 12.87 -27.72 30.12
N THR A 203 12.69 -26.47 30.57
CA THR A 203 13.05 -26.07 31.94
C THR A 203 12.28 -26.90 32.98
N LEU A 204 10.98 -27.15 32.76
CA LEU A 204 10.18 -27.99 33.66
C LEU A 204 10.65 -29.45 33.68
N ILE A 205 11.02 -30.01 32.51
CA ILE A 205 11.55 -31.37 32.42
C ILE A 205 12.86 -31.49 33.19
N LEU A 206 13.77 -30.51 33.07
CA LEU A 206 15.03 -30.49 33.83
C LEU A 206 14.78 -30.50 35.34
N PHE A 207 13.82 -29.71 35.84
CA PHE A 207 13.44 -29.74 37.26
C PHE A 207 12.95 -31.12 37.71
N VAL A 208 12.08 -31.76 36.92
CA VAL A 208 11.56 -33.11 37.24
C VAL A 208 12.70 -34.14 37.27
N VAL A 209 13.61 -34.09 36.30
CA VAL A 209 14.77 -34.99 36.26
C VAL A 209 15.68 -34.75 37.46
N SER A 210 15.98 -33.50 37.82
CA SER A 210 16.80 -33.17 38.99
C SER A 210 16.19 -33.67 40.30
N ILE A 211 14.87 -33.50 40.50
CA ILE A 211 14.18 -34.04 41.69
C ILE A 211 14.24 -35.57 41.68
N GLY A 212 13.95 -36.20 40.53
CA GLY A 212 14.02 -37.65 40.34
C GLY A 212 15.39 -38.21 40.68
N GLN A 213 16.46 -37.57 40.21
CA GLN A 213 17.84 -37.94 40.53
C GLN A 213 18.12 -37.92 42.04
N VAL A 214 17.67 -36.88 42.76
CA VAL A 214 17.84 -36.78 44.21
C VAL A 214 17.04 -37.87 44.94
N MET A 215 15.80 -38.13 44.54
CA MET A 215 14.97 -39.17 45.16
C MET A 215 15.54 -40.57 44.92
N LEU A 216 16.04 -40.87 43.72
CA LEU A 216 16.70 -42.13 43.39
C LEU A 216 17.94 -42.34 44.26
N LEU A 217 18.81 -41.32 44.38
CA LEU A 217 20.00 -41.40 45.24
C LEU A 217 19.61 -41.63 46.70
N LYS A 218 18.59 -40.93 47.23
CA LYS A 218 18.11 -41.15 48.61
C LYS A 218 17.50 -42.55 48.80
N SER A 219 16.87 -43.12 47.78
CA SER A 219 16.32 -44.48 47.83
C SER A 219 17.42 -45.54 47.93
N PHE A 220 18.58 -45.35 47.26
CA PHE A 220 19.71 -46.29 47.37
C PHE A 220 20.35 -46.27 48.75
N PHE A 221 20.36 -45.11 49.44
CA PHE A 221 20.95 -44.99 50.79
C PHE A 221 19.98 -45.21 51.95
N THR A 222 18.66 -45.32 51.68
CA THR A 222 17.67 -45.61 52.71
C THR A 222 17.44 -47.12 52.78
N GLU A 223 18.33 -47.82 53.48
CA GLU A 223 18.16 -49.24 53.78
C GLU A 223 17.09 -49.40 54.88
N LYS A 224 16.03 -50.16 54.59
CA LYS A 224 14.90 -50.38 55.49
C LYS A 224 15.38 -51.25 56.66
N ARG A 225 15.63 -50.66 57.84
CA ARG A 225 15.87 -51.44 59.07
C ARG A 225 14.67 -52.37 59.28
N PRO A 226 14.82 -53.71 59.29
CA PRO A 226 13.72 -54.59 59.63
C PRO A 226 13.33 -54.29 61.07
N GLY A 227 12.09 -53.82 61.24
CA GLY A 227 11.51 -53.57 62.54
C GLY A 227 11.54 -54.86 63.36
N SER A 228 12.19 -54.78 64.51
CA SER A 228 11.97 -55.61 65.69
C SER A 228 10.49 -56.04 65.80
N GLY A 229 10.20 -57.25 65.31
CA GLY A 229 8.96 -57.97 65.56
C GLY A 229 9.32 -59.21 66.35
N GLY A 230 9.00 -59.20 67.64
CA GLY A 230 9.35 -60.26 68.56
C GLY A 230 8.75 -61.61 68.19
N ALA A 231 9.47 -62.67 68.56
CA ALA A 231 8.90 -63.98 68.78
C ALA A 231 9.66 -64.63 69.93
N SER A 232 9.00 -64.61 71.08
CA SER A 232 9.25 -65.40 72.27
C SER A 232 9.27 -66.90 71.97
N THR A 233 10.31 -67.60 72.43
CA THR A 233 10.28 -68.95 73.01
C THR A 233 11.54 -69.18 73.81
#